data_AF-A0A970JQM8-F1
#
_entry.id   AF-A0A970JQM8-F1
#
_cell.length_a   1.000
_cell.length_b   1.000
_cell.length_c   1.000
_cell.angle_alpha   90.00
_cell.angle_beta   90.00
_cell.angle_gamma   90.00
#
_symmetry.space_group_name_H-M   'P 1'
#
loop_
_entity.id
_entity.type
_entity.pdbx_description
1 polymer ?
#
loop_
_entity_poly.entity_id
_entity_poly.type
_entity_poly.pdbx_seq_one_letter_code
_entity_poly.pdbx_strand_id
1 'polypeptide(L)'
;GVNAIMQAQLIPLANIFIEPAKILFLNNAINHGILTPLGTEQVTTMGRSVLFLLEANPGPGLGVLLAFTLFGKGSAKASAPGAMLIHFFGGIHEIYFPYVMMKPLLFLAVIGGGVSGSFTFQILNAGLRAPASPGSIIAILAMAPMGAHIPVLLGILVATFVSFGIATVILKADATETTTDQLAEKIEKMQKAKAAAKSGQPLNDLAGITQIIFACDAGMGSSAMGASILRKKVQAAGLDLTVKNQAISRLSDDAQTLIVTQEELQERAKQKAPNSTFVAVENFLNSPRYDEIIAQLTNQPFEESPEVALEETVQVPLADFSNVKEIAFVYDTRQGSATMAQKTFAQLLRQNGLNLPLKKVHLADLKTSPDCLVISNADLSEQLKEKYPDIQHLAFNSLLNTQSFQRVISQIKAVA
;
A
#
# COMPACT_ATOMS: atom_id res chain seq x y z
N GLY A 1 27.20 -5.29 2.07
CA GLY A 1 26.44 -5.93 3.16
C GLY A 1 25.38 -6.87 2.62
N VAL A 2 24.28 -6.32 2.09
CA VAL A 2 23.11 -7.09 1.61
C VAL A 2 23.44 -8.08 0.48
N ASN A 3 24.25 -7.69 -0.50
CA ASN A 3 24.70 -8.61 -1.57
C ASN A 3 25.48 -9.83 -1.06
N ALA A 4 26.22 -9.72 0.06
CA ALA A 4 26.93 -10.84 0.66
C ALA A 4 25.98 -11.84 1.33
N ILE A 5 24.89 -11.35 1.93
CA ILE A 5 23.82 -12.18 2.55
C ILE A 5 23.02 -12.92 1.47
N MET A 6 22.76 -12.26 0.35
CA MET A 6 22.07 -12.84 -0.80
C MET A 6 22.91 -13.90 -1.53
N GLN A 7 24.23 -13.69 -1.66
CA GLN A 7 25.15 -14.66 -2.27
C GLN A 7 25.45 -15.86 -1.35
N ALA A 8 25.31 -15.73 -0.03
CA ALA A 8 25.70 -16.77 0.93
C ALA A 8 24.56 -17.72 1.37
N GLN A 9 23.40 -17.73 0.72
CA GLN A 9 22.21 -18.50 1.17
C GLN A 9 21.72 -18.14 2.59
N LEU A 10 22.08 -16.95 3.10
CA LEU A 10 21.77 -16.48 4.46
C LEU A 10 20.49 -15.62 4.53
N ILE A 11 19.63 -15.71 3.51
CA ILE A 11 18.33 -15.02 3.45
C ILE A 11 17.52 -15.13 4.76
N PRO A 12 17.49 -16.27 5.49
CA PRO A 12 16.70 -16.38 6.70
C PRO A 12 17.21 -15.47 7.81
N LEU A 13 18.52 -15.23 7.88
CA LEU A 13 19.13 -14.33 8.87
C LEU A 13 18.81 -12.85 8.61
N ALA A 14 18.35 -12.49 7.41
CA ALA A 14 17.88 -11.13 7.16
C ALA A 14 16.73 -10.73 8.10
N ASN A 15 15.93 -11.70 8.57
CA ASN A 15 14.83 -11.45 9.52
C ASN A 15 15.28 -11.01 10.91
N ILE A 16 16.55 -11.19 11.27
CA ILE A 16 17.11 -10.58 12.49
C ILE A 16 17.02 -9.05 12.41
N PHE A 17 17.09 -8.48 11.20
CA PHE A 17 16.97 -7.05 10.96
C PHE A 17 15.59 -6.65 10.45
N ILE A 18 15.00 -7.44 9.54
CA ILE A 18 13.72 -7.10 8.91
C ILE A 18 12.59 -7.05 9.95
N GLU A 19 12.50 -8.03 10.85
CA GLU A 19 11.38 -8.09 11.81
C GLU A 19 11.39 -6.90 12.80
N PRO A 20 12.54 -6.54 13.42
CA PRO A 20 12.58 -5.34 14.25
C PRO A 20 12.33 -4.05 13.46
N ALA A 21 12.96 -3.91 12.29
CA ALA A 21 12.85 -2.70 11.48
C ALA A 21 11.42 -2.46 10.99
N LYS A 22 10.70 -3.54 10.62
CA LYS A 22 9.29 -3.49 10.26
C LYS A 22 8.42 -2.93 11.39
N ILE A 23 8.63 -3.39 12.62
CA ILE A 23 7.90 -2.92 13.81
C ILE A 23 8.26 -1.46 14.15
N LEU A 24 9.47 -1.03 13.78
CA LEU A 24 9.95 0.35 13.91
C LEU A 24 9.58 1.23 12.70
N PHE A 25 8.61 0.82 11.87
CA PHE A 25 8.08 1.57 10.72
C PHE A 25 9.06 1.78 9.56
N LEU A 26 10.12 0.97 9.49
CA LEU A 26 11.05 0.94 8.35
C LEU A 26 10.64 -0.07 7.27
N ASN A 27 9.40 -0.56 7.32
CA ASN A 27 8.88 -1.58 6.41
C ASN A 27 8.81 -1.07 4.96
N ASN A 28 8.49 0.21 4.74
CA ASN A 28 8.48 0.80 3.40
C ASN A 28 9.88 0.86 2.78
N ALA A 29 10.87 1.35 3.55
CA ALA A 29 12.25 1.43 3.11
C ALA A 29 12.81 0.04 2.76
N ILE A 30 12.55 -0.96 3.61
CA ILE A 30 12.98 -2.34 3.33
C ILE A 30 12.24 -2.92 2.13
N ASN A 31 10.91 -2.85 2.11
CA ASN A 31 10.11 -3.54 1.11
C ASN A 31 10.23 -2.85 -0.26
N HIS A 32 10.02 -1.54 -0.35
CA HIS A 32 10.06 -0.81 -1.62
C HIS A 32 11.47 -0.35 -2.02
N GLY A 33 12.34 -0.06 -1.06
CA GLY A 33 13.72 0.36 -1.34
C GLY A 33 14.62 -0.80 -1.75
N ILE A 34 14.49 -1.97 -1.08
CA ILE A 34 15.45 -3.08 -1.24
C ILE A 34 14.78 -4.34 -1.82
N LEU A 35 13.77 -4.89 -1.14
CA LEU A 35 13.25 -6.23 -1.47
C LEU A 35 12.48 -6.27 -2.80
N THR A 36 11.68 -5.25 -3.09
CA THR A 36 10.82 -5.22 -4.29
C THR A 36 11.63 -5.11 -5.57
N PRO A 37 12.61 -4.18 -5.72
CA PRO A 37 13.45 -4.12 -6.91
C PRO A 37 14.21 -5.43 -7.16
N LEU A 38 14.85 -5.97 -6.12
CA LEU A 38 15.63 -7.21 -6.21
C LEU A 38 14.74 -8.42 -6.52
N GLY A 39 13.55 -8.50 -5.90
CA GLY A 39 12.58 -9.54 -6.18
C GLY A 39 12.03 -9.48 -7.60
N THR A 40 11.80 -8.27 -8.11
CA THR A 40 11.32 -8.06 -9.49
C THR A 40 12.37 -8.51 -10.50
N GLU A 41 13.65 -8.18 -10.28
CA GLU A 41 14.75 -8.68 -11.10
C GLU A 41 14.82 -10.21 -11.09
N GLN A 42 14.71 -10.84 -9.92
CA GLN A 42 14.70 -12.31 -9.79
C GLN A 42 13.51 -12.97 -10.50
N VAL A 43 12.32 -12.37 -10.47
CA VAL A 43 11.15 -12.92 -11.16
C VAL A 43 11.34 -12.98 -12.67
N THR A 44 12.07 -12.03 -13.28
CA THR A 44 12.30 -12.04 -14.73
C THR A 44 13.03 -13.30 -15.22
N THR A 45 13.87 -13.89 -14.36
CA THR A 45 14.69 -15.08 -14.70
C THR A 45 14.13 -16.36 -14.08
N MET A 46 13.67 -16.31 -12.83
CA MET A 46 13.25 -17.47 -12.05
C MET A 46 11.72 -17.64 -11.96
N GLY A 47 10.94 -16.66 -12.44
CA GLY A 47 9.47 -16.66 -12.39
C GLY A 47 8.86 -16.48 -11.00
N ARG A 48 9.68 -16.38 -9.95
CA ARG A 48 9.28 -16.14 -8.55
C ARG A 48 10.45 -15.58 -7.74
N SER A 49 10.15 -14.93 -6.62
CA SER A 49 11.16 -14.53 -5.64
C SER A 49 10.68 -14.75 -4.21
N VAL A 50 11.56 -15.27 -3.36
CA VAL A 50 11.35 -15.40 -1.91
C VAL A 50 11.41 -14.05 -1.20
N LEU A 51 12.05 -13.04 -1.81
CA LEU A 51 12.23 -11.71 -1.20
C LEU A 51 10.88 -11.03 -0.92
N PHE A 52 9.86 -11.28 -1.75
CA PHE A 52 8.51 -10.77 -1.53
C PHE A 52 7.80 -11.38 -0.31
N LEU A 53 8.30 -12.50 0.23
CA LEU A 53 7.75 -13.12 1.44
C LEU A 53 8.42 -12.63 2.72
N LEU A 54 9.61 -12.03 2.67
CA LEU A 54 10.37 -11.74 3.89
C LEU A 54 9.69 -10.70 4.78
N GLU A 55 9.13 -9.64 4.18
CA GLU A 55 8.36 -8.65 4.93
C GLU A 55 6.86 -9.02 4.99
N ALA A 56 6.34 -9.58 3.89
CA ALA A 56 4.91 -9.89 3.76
C ALA A 56 4.46 -11.10 4.59
N ASN A 57 5.37 -11.93 5.15
CA ASN A 57 4.99 -13.10 5.93
C ASN A 57 4.15 -12.70 7.17
N PRO A 58 2.87 -13.11 7.26
CA PRO A 58 2.04 -12.79 8.41
C PRO A 58 2.30 -13.74 9.59
N GLY A 59 3.05 -14.82 9.38
CA GLY A 59 3.25 -15.90 10.34
C GLY A 59 3.81 -15.44 11.70
N PRO A 60 4.88 -14.62 11.75
CA PRO A 60 5.47 -14.14 13.00
C PRO A 60 4.48 -13.34 13.85
N GLY A 61 3.77 -12.37 13.25
CA GLY A 61 2.75 -11.58 13.93
C GLY A 61 1.54 -12.42 14.37
N LEU A 62 1.12 -13.37 13.54
CA LEU A 62 0.04 -14.31 13.86
C LEU A 62 0.38 -15.14 15.10
N GLY A 63 1.63 -15.62 15.22
CA GLY A 63 2.09 -16.38 16.39
C GLY A 63 2.02 -15.57 17.68
N VAL A 64 2.46 -14.32 17.65
CA VAL A 64 2.36 -13.40 18.80
C VAL A 64 0.91 -13.17 19.20
N LEU A 65 0.04 -12.85 18.23
CA LEU A 65 -1.37 -12.57 18.50
C LEU A 65 -2.10 -13.81 19.07
N LEU A 66 -1.82 -15.00 18.54
CA LEU A 66 -2.33 -16.26 19.11
C LEU A 66 -1.88 -16.45 20.56
N ALA A 67 -0.62 -16.14 20.87
CA ALA A 67 -0.11 -16.23 22.23
C ALA A 67 -0.83 -15.25 23.18
N PHE A 68 -1.12 -14.03 22.73
CA PHE A 68 -1.93 -13.07 23.49
C PHE A 68 -3.39 -13.50 23.63
N THR A 69 -4.00 -14.07 22.59
CA THR A 69 -5.37 -14.60 22.67
C THR A 69 -5.51 -15.69 23.73
N LEU A 70 -4.54 -16.60 23.85
CA LEU A 70 -4.61 -17.72 24.78
C LEU A 70 -4.07 -17.36 26.17
N PHE A 71 -2.89 -16.74 26.23
CA PHE A 71 -2.10 -16.53 27.45
C PHE A 71 -1.87 -15.07 27.82
N GLY A 72 -2.33 -14.13 26.99
CA GLY A 72 -2.34 -12.72 27.36
C GLY A 72 -3.23 -12.44 28.57
N LYS A 73 -3.13 -11.22 29.09
CA LYS A 73 -3.92 -10.72 30.22
C LYS A 73 -4.58 -9.40 29.85
N GLY A 74 -5.66 -9.05 30.55
CA GLY A 74 -6.34 -7.77 30.42
C GLY A 74 -6.84 -7.45 29.01
N SER A 75 -6.74 -6.17 28.63
CA SER A 75 -7.20 -5.64 27.34
C SER A 75 -6.50 -6.28 26.15
N ALA A 76 -5.20 -6.55 26.26
CA ALA A 76 -4.41 -7.17 25.19
C ALA A 76 -4.94 -8.57 24.82
N LYS A 77 -5.41 -9.34 25.81
CA LYS A 77 -6.07 -10.62 25.54
C LYS A 77 -7.38 -10.43 24.77
N ALA A 78 -8.19 -9.46 25.20
CA ALA A 78 -9.50 -9.21 24.63
C ALA A 78 -9.44 -8.69 23.18
N SER A 79 -8.46 -7.84 22.86
CA SER A 79 -8.30 -7.25 21.52
C SER A 79 -7.54 -8.13 20.52
N ALA A 80 -6.70 -9.06 20.99
CA ALA A 80 -5.84 -9.89 20.14
C ALA A 80 -6.59 -10.69 19.06
N PRO A 81 -7.76 -11.33 19.31
CA PRO A 81 -8.49 -12.06 18.28
C PRO A 81 -8.94 -11.17 17.10
N GLY A 82 -9.40 -9.95 17.40
CA GLY A 82 -9.79 -8.98 16.37
C GLY A 82 -8.58 -8.50 15.56
N ALA A 83 -7.49 -8.15 16.24
CA ALA A 83 -6.23 -7.79 15.60
C ALA A 83 -5.69 -8.93 14.71
N MET A 84 -5.87 -10.18 15.12
CA MET A 84 -5.44 -11.36 14.36
C MET A 84 -6.16 -11.49 13.02
N LEU A 85 -7.48 -11.23 12.99
CA LEU A 85 -8.25 -11.26 11.75
C LEU A 85 -7.83 -10.15 10.79
N ILE A 86 -7.67 -8.92 11.31
CA ILE A 86 -7.24 -7.76 10.53
C ILE A 86 -5.81 -7.96 9.98
N HIS A 87 -4.91 -8.48 10.81
CA HIS A 87 -3.55 -8.81 10.43
C HIS A 87 -3.50 -9.87 9.33
N PHE A 88 -4.11 -11.03 9.58
CA PHE A 88 -3.93 -12.20 8.72
C PHE A 88 -4.72 -12.12 7.41
N PHE A 89 -5.99 -11.70 7.47
CA PHE A 89 -6.85 -11.60 6.29
C PHE A 89 -6.85 -10.20 5.67
N GLY A 90 -6.70 -9.16 6.49
CA GLY A 90 -6.60 -7.78 6.00
C GLY A 90 -5.19 -7.41 5.51
N GLY A 91 -4.14 -8.07 6.03
CA GLY A 91 -2.76 -7.79 5.63
C GLY A 91 -2.19 -6.51 6.23
N ILE A 92 -2.80 -5.99 7.29
CA ILE A 92 -2.34 -4.80 8.02
C ILE A 92 -1.45 -5.26 9.16
N HIS A 93 -0.15 -5.30 8.92
CA HIS A 93 0.83 -5.83 9.86
C HIS A 93 1.02 -4.93 11.09
N GLU A 94 0.75 -3.64 10.95
CA GLU A 94 0.93 -2.67 12.01
C GLU A 94 0.03 -2.92 13.22
N ILE A 95 -1.07 -3.67 13.04
CA ILE A 95 -2.01 -3.95 14.13
C ILE A 95 -1.42 -4.87 15.21
N TYR A 96 -0.38 -5.67 14.90
CA TYR A 96 0.28 -6.52 15.90
C TYR A 96 1.49 -5.84 16.55
N PHE A 97 2.01 -4.75 15.98
CA PHE A 97 3.20 -4.07 16.50
C PHE A 97 3.05 -3.62 17.95
N PRO A 98 1.89 -3.07 18.41
CA PRO A 98 1.75 -2.61 19.80
C PRO A 98 1.99 -3.75 20.78
N TYR A 99 1.51 -4.95 20.45
CA TYR A 99 1.66 -6.15 21.28
C TYR A 99 3.13 -6.51 21.49
N VAL A 100 3.97 -6.37 20.46
CA VAL A 100 5.42 -6.61 20.56
C VAL A 100 6.10 -5.48 21.33
N MET A 101 5.74 -4.22 21.06
CA MET A 101 6.34 -3.05 21.70
C MET A 101 5.99 -2.90 23.19
N MET A 102 4.93 -3.54 23.66
CA MET A 102 4.57 -3.59 25.09
C MET A 102 5.58 -4.39 25.91
N LYS A 103 6.16 -5.45 25.32
CA LYS A 103 7.12 -6.33 26.01
C LYS A 103 8.32 -6.58 25.07
N PRO A 104 9.43 -5.83 25.21
CA PRO A 104 10.57 -5.90 24.29
C PRO A 104 11.14 -7.30 24.02
N LEU A 105 11.01 -8.24 24.96
CA LEU A 105 11.41 -9.63 24.74
C LEU A 105 10.65 -10.30 23.58
N LEU A 106 9.44 -9.83 23.24
CA LEU A 106 8.66 -10.35 22.11
C LEU A 106 9.30 -10.07 20.74
N PHE A 107 10.29 -9.18 20.65
CA PHE A 107 11.12 -9.08 19.44
C PHE A 107 11.80 -10.43 19.11
N LEU A 108 12.17 -11.21 20.13
CA LEU A 108 12.74 -12.55 19.93
C LEU A 108 11.73 -13.51 19.29
N ALA A 109 10.43 -13.36 19.60
CA ALA A 109 9.38 -14.21 19.04
C ALA A 109 9.20 -13.93 17.54
N VAL A 110 9.10 -12.66 17.15
CA VAL A 110 8.96 -12.29 15.73
C VAL A 110 10.23 -12.58 14.93
N ILE A 111 11.42 -12.35 15.49
CA ILE A 111 12.68 -12.74 14.85
C ILE A 111 12.74 -14.26 14.64
N GLY A 112 12.46 -15.04 15.69
CA GLY A 112 12.45 -16.50 15.60
C GLY A 112 11.44 -17.03 14.57
N GLY A 113 10.23 -16.44 14.55
CA GLY A 113 9.22 -16.72 13.53
C GLY A 113 9.69 -16.36 12.13
N GLY A 114 10.23 -15.16 11.92
CA GLY A 114 10.68 -14.67 10.62
C GLY A 114 11.83 -15.51 10.04
N VAL A 115 12.84 -15.82 10.88
CA VAL A 115 13.97 -16.68 10.51
C VAL A 115 13.50 -18.08 10.14
N SER A 116 12.68 -18.72 10.98
CA SER A 116 12.21 -20.09 10.74
C SER A 116 11.29 -20.21 9.52
N GLY A 117 10.40 -19.23 9.31
CA GLY A 117 9.56 -19.16 8.11
C GLY A 117 10.38 -18.97 6.84
N SER A 118 11.33 -18.04 6.86
CA SER A 118 12.18 -17.76 5.69
C SER A 118 13.12 -18.91 5.35
N PHE A 119 13.62 -19.62 6.37
CA PHE A 119 14.37 -20.86 6.18
C PHE A 119 13.50 -21.93 5.50
N THR A 120 12.24 -22.08 5.93
CA THR A 120 11.29 -23.01 5.32
C THR A 120 10.98 -22.61 3.87
N PHE A 121 10.76 -21.33 3.60
CA PHE A 121 10.57 -20.82 2.23
C PHE A 121 11.77 -21.15 1.34
N GLN A 122 12.98 -20.96 1.84
CA GLN A 122 14.19 -21.23 1.08
C GLN A 122 14.36 -22.72 0.77
N ILE A 123 14.18 -23.61 1.76
CA ILE A 123 14.29 -25.07 1.56
C ILE A 123 13.25 -25.57 0.57
N LEU A 124 12.01 -25.11 0.69
CA LEU A 124 10.91 -25.54 -0.17
C LEU A 124 10.83 -24.75 -1.48
N ASN A 125 11.80 -23.86 -1.73
CA ASN A 125 11.87 -22.99 -2.90
C ASN A 125 10.54 -22.22 -3.11
N ALA A 126 9.97 -21.67 -2.04
CA ALA A 126 8.78 -20.84 -2.06
C ALA A 126 9.12 -19.43 -2.56
N GLY A 127 8.14 -18.77 -3.19
CA GLY A 127 8.29 -17.38 -3.66
C GLY A 127 7.04 -16.90 -4.36
N LEU A 128 6.93 -15.58 -4.54
CA LEU A 128 5.80 -14.93 -5.20
C LEU A 128 6.21 -14.38 -6.57
N ARG A 129 5.24 -14.20 -7.46
CA ARG A 129 5.43 -13.59 -8.79
C ARG A 129 5.53 -12.07 -8.76
N ALA A 130 5.04 -11.46 -7.69
CA ALA A 130 4.98 -10.02 -7.49
C ALA A 130 4.88 -9.75 -5.98
N PRO A 131 5.18 -8.53 -5.51
CA PRO A 131 4.93 -8.14 -4.12
C PRO A 131 3.45 -8.27 -3.78
N ALA A 132 3.13 -8.84 -2.61
CA ALA A 132 1.77 -8.90 -2.10
C ALA A 132 1.43 -7.58 -1.39
N SER A 133 0.39 -6.90 -1.84
CA SER A 133 -0.12 -5.69 -1.20
C SER A 133 -1.66 -5.66 -1.24
N PRO A 134 -2.34 -5.60 -0.09
CA PRO A 134 -1.81 -5.71 1.29
C PRO A 134 -1.10 -7.04 1.56
N GLY A 135 -0.35 -7.15 2.67
CA GLY A 135 0.39 -8.37 3.08
C GLY A 135 -0.50 -9.53 3.55
N SER A 136 -1.75 -9.63 3.08
CA SER A 136 -2.71 -10.61 3.56
C SER A 136 -2.43 -12.00 3.02
N ILE A 137 -2.90 -13.02 3.75
CA ILE A 137 -2.82 -14.40 3.25
C ILE A 137 -3.49 -14.56 1.88
N ILE A 138 -4.57 -13.81 1.62
CA ILE A 138 -5.30 -13.85 0.35
C ILE A 138 -4.43 -13.29 -0.77
N ALA A 139 -3.80 -12.14 -0.56
CA ALA A 139 -2.91 -11.52 -1.55
C ALA A 139 -1.66 -12.37 -1.79
N ILE A 140 -1.07 -12.93 -0.73
CA ILE A 140 0.09 -13.81 -0.81
C ILE A 140 -0.23 -15.05 -1.65
N LEU A 141 -1.36 -15.70 -1.40
CA LEU A 141 -1.76 -16.88 -2.18
C LEU A 141 -2.12 -16.51 -3.62
N ALA A 142 -2.73 -15.35 -3.86
CA ALA A 142 -3.00 -14.86 -5.21
C ALA A 142 -1.72 -14.61 -6.02
N MET A 143 -0.66 -14.12 -5.37
CA MET A 143 0.63 -13.85 -6.00
C MET A 143 1.55 -15.09 -6.07
N ALA A 144 1.17 -16.19 -5.42
CA ALA A 144 1.93 -17.43 -5.46
C ALA A 144 1.76 -18.12 -6.83
N PRO A 145 2.85 -18.58 -7.47
CA PRO A 145 2.73 -19.38 -8.69
C PRO A 145 2.06 -20.74 -8.41
N MET A 146 1.49 -21.34 -9.45
CA MET A 146 0.97 -22.71 -9.37
C MET A 146 2.08 -23.65 -8.89
N GLY A 147 1.77 -24.49 -7.90
CA GLY A 147 2.74 -25.39 -7.24
C GLY A 147 3.49 -24.78 -6.04
N ALA A 148 3.50 -23.46 -5.85
CA ALA A 148 4.19 -22.84 -4.69
C ALA A 148 3.31 -22.63 -3.45
N HIS A 149 1.99 -22.86 -3.56
CA HIS A 149 1.03 -22.59 -2.49
C HIS A 149 1.33 -23.40 -1.22
N ILE A 150 1.64 -24.69 -1.36
CA ILE A 150 1.98 -25.55 -0.22
C ILE A 150 3.27 -25.08 0.47
N PRO A 151 4.41 -24.88 -0.25
CA PRO A 151 5.61 -24.26 0.32
C PRO A 151 5.36 -22.95 1.07
N VAL A 152 4.54 -22.05 0.49
CA VAL A 152 4.20 -20.76 1.11
C VAL A 152 3.39 -20.96 2.38
N LEU A 153 2.35 -21.80 2.36
CA LEU A 153 1.54 -22.07 3.55
C LEU A 153 2.36 -22.72 4.66
N LEU A 154 3.26 -23.65 4.32
CA LEU A 154 4.13 -24.31 5.29
C LEU A 154 5.09 -23.31 5.97
N GLY A 155 5.73 -22.41 5.22
CA GLY A 155 6.63 -21.43 5.84
C GLY A 155 5.89 -20.41 6.73
N ILE A 156 4.67 -20.01 6.35
CA ILE A 156 3.82 -19.17 7.21
C ILE A 156 3.46 -19.93 8.49
N LEU A 157 3.05 -21.19 8.37
CA LEU A 157 2.67 -22.04 9.50
C LEU A 157 3.83 -22.27 10.46
N VAL A 158 5.03 -22.59 9.94
CA VAL A 158 6.25 -22.75 10.76
C VAL A 158 6.57 -21.45 11.50
N ALA A 159 6.55 -20.31 10.82
CA ALA A 159 6.78 -19.01 11.44
C ALA A 159 5.78 -18.72 12.57
N THR A 160 4.50 -19.06 12.37
CA THR A 160 3.47 -18.94 13.39
C THR A 160 3.75 -19.82 14.60
N PHE A 161 4.07 -21.10 14.41
CA PHE A 161 4.33 -22.01 15.53
C PHE A 161 5.56 -21.60 16.34
N VAL A 162 6.65 -21.22 15.68
CA VAL A 162 7.88 -20.81 16.37
C VAL A 162 7.66 -19.51 17.13
N SER A 163 7.07 -18.49 16.49
CA SER A 163 6.74 -17.22 17.14
C SER A 163 5.78 -17.42 18.32
N PHE A 164 4.73 -18.23 18.14
CA PHE A 164 3.78 -18.57 19.20
C PHE A 164 4.45 -19.26 20.39
N GLY A 165 5.35 -20.22 20.14
CA GLY A 165 6.08 -20.94 21.19
C GLY A 165 6.93 -19.99 22.03
N ILE A 166 7.74 -19.15 21.38
CA ILE A 166 8.60 -18.17 22.05
C ILE A 166 7.75 -17.14 22.81
N ALA A 167 6.72 -16.57 22.16
CA ALA A 167 5.82 -15.60 22.78
C ALA A 167 5.08 -16.19 23.98
N THR A 168 4.64 -17.45 23.91
CA THR A 168 3.98 -18.14 25.03
C THR A 168 4.89 -18.27 26.23
N VAL A 169 6.16 -18.64 26.03
CA VAL A 169 7.14 -18.73 27.12
C VAL A 169 7.34 -17.36 27.77
N ILE A 170 7.51 -16.31 26.96
CA ILE A 170 7.69 -14.93 27.44
C ILE A 170 6.46 -14.47 28.23
N LEU A 171 5.24 -14.65 27.69
CA LEU A 171 4.00 -14.20 28.33
C LEU A 171 3.69 -14.96 29.62
N LYS A 172 4.04 -16.26 29.71
CA LYS A 172 3.86 -17.05 30.93
C LYS A 172 4.89 -16.72 32.01
N ALA A 173 6.13 -16.41 31.61
CA ALA A 173 7.17 -15.99 32.54
C ALA A 173 6.93 -14.58 33.10
N ASP A 174 6.11 -13.78 32.42
CA ASP A 174 5.83 -12.41 32.82
C ASP A 174 4.59 -12.29 33.71
N ALA A 175 4.81 -11.90 34.97
CA ALA A 175 3.75 -11.69 35.94
C ALA A 175 3.01 -10.35 35.75
N THR A 176 3.55 -9.41 34.97
CA THR A 176 2.96 -8.07 34.84
C THR A 176 1.69 -8.06 34.00
N GLU A 177 0.60 -7.54 34.58
CA GLU A 177 -0.60 -7.21 33.83
C GLU A 177 -0.41 -5.88 33.11
N THR A 178 -0.67 -5.87 31.81
CA THR A 178 -0.73 -4.62 31.06
C THR A 178 -2.15 -4.08 31.16
N THR A 179 -2.32 -2.91 31.78
CA THR A 179 -3.62 -2.26 31.96
C THR A 179 -4.15 -1.70 30.63
N THR A 180 -5.46 -1.47 30.57
CA THR A 180 -6.16 -0.93 29.40
C THR A 180 -5.53 0.35 28.86
N ASP A 181 -5.07 1.23 29.76
CA ASP A 181 -4.49 2.53 29.42
C ASP A 181 -3.14 2.41 28.70
N GLN A 182 -2.31 1.41 29.06
CA GLN A 182 -0.97 1.24 28.47
C GLN A 182 -1.01 0.75 27.02
N LEU A 183 -2.00 -0.09 26.67
CA LEU A 183 -2.17 -0.54 25.28
C LEU A 183 -2.69 0.59 24.39
N ALA A 184 -3.69 1.34 24.86
CA ALA A 184 -4.24 2.49 24.13
C ALA A 184 -3.18 3.58 23.91
N GLU A 185 -2.41 3.93 24.95
CA GLU A 185 -1.32 4.90 24.85
C GLU A 185 -0.22 4.45 23.88
N LYS A 186 0.12 3.15 23.85
CA LYS A 186 1.09 2.60 22.89
C LYS A 186 0.57 2.62 21.46
N ILE A 187 -0.71 2.36 21.24
CA ILE A 187 -1.36 2.48 19.92
C ILE A 187 -1.32 3.95 19.47
N GLU A 188 -1.62 4.90 20.34
CA GLU A 188 -1.59 6.33 20.00
C GLU A 188 -0.16 6.82 19.69
N LYS A 189 0.81 6.49 20.55
CA LYS A 189 2.24 6.81 20.32
C LYS A 189 2.75 6.17 19.03
N MET A 190 2.29 4.97 18.72
CA MET A 190 2.61 4.29 17.48
C MET A 190 2.05 5.01 16.27
N GLN A 191 0.77 5.39 16.29
CA GLN A 191 0.15 6.11 15.18
C GLN A 191 0.89 7.43 14.90
N LYS A 192 1.27 8.15 15.97
CA LYS A 192 2.10 9.36 15.87
C LYS A 192 3.49 9.08 15.30
N ALA A 193 4.17 8.01 15.74
CA ALA A 193 5.48 7.61 15.22
C ALA A 193 5.40 7.16 13.76
N LYS A 194 4.32 6.47 13.36
CA LYS A 194 4.06 6.05 11.97
C LYS A 194 3.78 7.26 11.07
N ALA A 195 3.05 8.26 11.55
CA ALA A 195 2.86 9.53 10.84
C ALA A 195 4.20 10.25 10.66
N ALA A 196 4.99 10.36 11.74
CA ALA A 196 6.32 10.95 11.72
C ALA A 196 7.31 10.20 10.82
N ALA A 197 7.20 8.87 10.70
CA ALA A 197 8.05 8.08 9.80
C ALA A 197 7.72 8.35 8.33
N LYS A 198 6.44 8.54 7.98
CA LYS A 198 6.02 8.87 6.60
C LYS A 198 6.34 10.30 6.20
N SER A 199 6.36 11.21 7.16
CA SER A 199 6.88 12.55 6.97
C SER A 199 8.40 12.52 7.19
N GLY A 200 9.19 12.31 6.14
CA GLY A 200 10.63 12.60 6.17
C GLY A 200 10.95 14.01 6.69
N GLN A 201 12.24 14.40 6.73
CA GLN A 201 12.68 15.72 7.23
C GLN A 201 11.78 16.87 6.76
N PRO A 202 11.50 17.89 7.62
CA PRO A 202 10.69 19.04 7.22
C PRO A 202 11.25 19.64 5.94
N LEU A 203 10.39 19.83 4.95
CA LEU A 203 10.78 20.41 3.68
C LEU A 203 11.25 21.85 3.92
N ASN A 204 12.46 22.16 3.45
CA ASN A 204 12.97 23.53 3.40
C ASN A 204 12.07 24.39 2.51
N ASP A 205 11.99 25.69 2.80
CA ASP A 205 11.22 26.65 2.01
C ASP A 205 11.53 26.50 0.51
N LEU A 206 10.50 26.16 -0.28
CA LEU A 206 10.58 25.93 -1.73
C LEU A 206 10.34 27.22 -2.55
N ALA A 207 10.34 28.38 -1.89
CA ALA A 207 10.23 29.66 -2.55
C ALA A 207 11.36 29.88 -3.58
N GLY A 208 10.98 30.19 -4.83
CA GLY A 208 11.93 30.54 -5.90
C GLY A 208 12.49 29.35 -6.69
N ILE A 209 11.99 28.13 -6.47
CA ILE A 209 12.33 26.96 -7.30
C ILE A 209 11.70 27.12 -8.69
N THR A 210 12.50 26.91 -9.74
CA THR A 210 12.07 26.99 -11.16
C THR A 210 12.15 25.65 -11.88
N GLN A 211 12.91 24.70 -11.32
CA GLN A 211 13.07 23.36 -11.88
C GLN A 211 13.14 22.28 -10.81
N ILE A 212 12.62 21.10 -11.16
CA ILE A 212 12.66 19.90 -10.32
C ILE A 212 13.41 18.79 -11.06
N ILE A 213 14.44 18.22 -10.43
CA ILE A 213 15.24 17.12 -10.96
C ILE A 213 15.08 15.89 -10.06
N PHE A 214 14.57 14.81 -10.63
CA PHE A 214 14.65 13.49 -10.02
C PHE A 214 16.02 12.87 -10.28
N ALA A 215 16.80 12.66 -9.21
CA ALA A 215 18.13 12.08 -9.32
C ALA A 215 18.17 10.65 -8.78
N CYS A 216 18.76 9.75 -9.57
CA CYS A 216 19.17 8.42 -9.12
C CYS A 216 20.56 8.09 -9.68
N ASP A 217 21.16 6.97 -9.29
CA ASP A 217 22.53 6.62 -9.72
C ASP A 217 22.69 6.54 -11.25
N ALA A 218 21.74 5.91 -11.95
CA ALA A 218 21.80 5.71 -13.40
C ALA A 218 21.01 6.76 -14.21
N GLY A 219 20.09 7.50 -13.57
CA GLY A 219 19.18 8.43 -14.24
C GLY A 219 18.12 7.76 -15.14
N MET A 220 18.03 6.44 -15.16
CA MET A 220 17.10 5.65 -15.98
C MET A 220 16.43 4.58 -15.10
N GLY A 221 15.10 4.51 -15.11
CA GLY A 221 14.32 3.59 -14.26
C GLY A 221 13.38 4.32 -13.30
N SER A 222 13.57 4.12 -12.01
CA SER A 222 12.69 4.65 -10.96
C SER A 222 12.57 6.18 -10.94
N SER A 223 13.65 6.89 -11.29
CA SER A 223 13.66 8.35 -11.45
C SER A 223 12.79 8.84 -12.61
N ALA A 224 12.66 8.06 -13.68
CA ALA A 224 11.78 8.40 -14.81
C ALA A 224 10.30 8.27 -14.45
N MET A 225 9.95 7.26 -13.64
CA MET A 225 8.59 7.07 -13.14
C MET A 225 8.20 8.16 -12.13
N GLY A 226 9.06 8.44 -11.14
CA GLY A 226 8.83 9.52 -10.17
C GLY A 226 8.72 10.90 -10.83
N ALA A 227 9.60 11.21 -11.79
CA ALA A 227 9.54 12.46 -12.56
C ALA A 227 8.23 12.58 -13.36
N SER A 228 7.73 11.47 -13.91
CA SER A 228 6.47 11.47 -14.67
C SER A 228 5.26 11.72 -13.79
N ILE A 229 5.24 11.17 -12.57
CA ILE A 229 4.17 11.41 -11.58
C ILE A 229 4.19 12.88 -11.14
N LEU A 230 5.36 13.38 -10.75
CA LEU A 230 5.47 14.76 -10.28
C LEU A 230 5.19 15.76 -11.40
N ARG A 231 5.61 15.48 -12.64
CA ARG A 231 5.28 16.29 -13.82
C ARG A 231 3.76 16.41 -14.01
N LYS A 232 3.02 15.31 -13.88
CA LYS A 232 1.55 15.34 -13.95
C LYS A 232 0.93 16.18 -12.84
N LYS A 233 1.44 16.07 -11.61
CA LYS A 233 0.96 16.86 -10.46
C LYS A 233 1.27 18.36 -10.60
N VAL A 234 2.48 18.72 -11.04
CA VAL A 234 2.88 20.11 -11.36
C VAL A 234 1.96 20.70 -12.43
N GLN A 235 1.69 19.94 -13.51
CA GLN A 235 0.77 20.36 -14.57
C GLN A 235 -0.67 20.52 -14.08
N ALA A 236 -1.16 19.58 -13.26
CA ALA A 236 -2.50 19.66 -12.67
C ALA A 236 -2.66 20.85 -11.71
N ALA A 237 -1.58 21.24 -11.01
CA ALA A 237 -1.53 22.42 -10.15
C ALA A 237 -1.34 23.74 -10.93
N GLY A 238 -1.20 23.69 -12.25
CA GLY A 238 -1.00 24.89 -13.09
C GLY A 238 0.35 25.59 -12.90
N LEU A 239 1.35 24.88 -12.36
CA LEU A 239 2.69 25.44 -12.13
C LEU A 239 3.55 25.35 -13.40
N ASP A 240 4.17 26.47 -13.79
CA ASP A 240 5.10 26.53 -14.92
C ASP A 240 6.53 26.13 -14.48
N LEU A 241 6.68 24.88 -14.06
CA LEU A 241 7.94 24.32 -13.57
C LEU A 241 8.42 23.17 -14.45
N THR A 242 9.73 23.13 -14.69
CA THR A 242 10.33 22.07 -15.50
C THR A 242 10.66 20.85 -14.64
N VAL A 243 10.05 19.69 -14.93
CA VAL A 243 10.34 18.42 -14.23
C VAL A 243 11.14 17.46 -15.12
N LYS A 244 12.36 17.11 -14.71
CA LYS A 244 13.28 16.21 -15.43
C LYS A 244 13.78 15.08 -14.52
N ASN A 245 14.34 14.03 -15.11
CA ASN A 245 15.09 12.98 -14.42
C ASN A 245 16.54 12.97 -14.92
N GLN A 246 17.50 12.73 -14.03
CA GLN A 246 18.92 12.72 -14.36
C GLN A 246 19.72 11.77 -13.47
N ALA A 247 20.91 11.36 -13.93
CA ALA A 247 21.87 10.65 -13.09
C ALA A 247 22.54 11.61 -12.10
N ILE A 248 22.79 11.17 -10.86
CA ILE A 248 23.44 11.99 -9.83
C ILE A 248 24.79 12.55 -10.33
N SER A 249 25.55 11.76 -11.09
CA SER A 249 26.84 12.18 -11.65
C SER A 249 26.76 13.40 -12.59
N ARG A 250 25.58 13.70 -13.13
CA ARG A 250 25.33 14.79 -14.09
C ARG A 250 24.57 15.98 -13.49
N LEU A 251 24.29 15.96 -12.18
CA LEU A 251 23.65 17.09 -11.52
C LEU A 251 24.51 18.35 -11.64
N SER A 252 23.85 19.47 -11.93
CA SER A 252 24.39 20.83 -11.85
C SER A 252 24.02 21.44 -10.51
N ASP A 253 24.97 22.16 -9.91
CA ASP A 253 24.74 22.91 -8.68
C ASP A 253 23.97 24.20 -8.98
N ASP A 254 22.72 24.28 -8.54
CA ASP A 254 21.83 25.42 -8.79
C ASP A 254 20.84 25.60 -7.63
N ALA A 255 20.80 26.81 -7.07
CA ALA A 255 19.94 27.18 -5.95
C ALA A 255 18.45 27.25 -6.29
N GLN A 256 18.10 27.36 -7.58
CA GLN A 256 16.70 27.33 -8.04
C GLN A 256 16.22 25.91 -8.42
N THR A 257 17.03 24.90 -8.13
CA THR A 257 16.73 23.49 -8.42
C THR A 257 16.31 22.75 -7.17
N LEU A 258 15.15 22.10 -7.25
CA LEU A 258 14.73 21.09 -6.30
C LEU A 258 15.18 19.70 -6.77
N ILE A 259 16.02 19.04 -5.98
CA ILE A 259 16.51 17.70 -6.27
C ILE A 259 15.75 16.69 -5.40
N VAL A 260 15.01 15.81 -6.07
CA VAL A 260 14.27 14.71 -5.44
C VAL A 260 15.05 13.40 -5.60
N THR A 261 15.34 12.74 -4.49
CA THR A 261 16.13 11.49 -4.45
C THR A 261 15.49 10.46 -3.53
N GLN A 262 15.96 9.21 -3.61
CA GLN A 262 15.78 8.27 -2.50
C GLN A 262 16.66 8.67 -1.32
N GLU A 263 16.22 8.35 -0.11
CA GLU A 263 16.94 8.68 1.14
C GLU A 263 18.41 8.22 1.12
N GLU A 264 18.66 7.00 0.64
CA GLU A 264 20.01 6.42 0.53
C GLU A 264 20.94 7.19 -0.42
N LEU A 265 20.38 7.94 -1.38
CA LEU A 265 21.13 8.66 -2.41
C LEU A 265 21.29 10.16 -2.11
N GLN A 266 20.63 10.65 -1.08
CA GLN A 266 20.52 12.08 -0.80
C GLN A 266 21.87 12.71 -0.46
N GLU A 267 22.69 12.05 0.36
CA GLU A 267 24.03 12.56 0.73
C GLU A 267 24.95 12.66 -0.48
N ARG A 268 24.89 11.69 -1.39
CA ARG A 268 25.66 11.71 -2.63
C ARG A 268 25.23 12.86 -3.55
N ALA A 269 23.94 13.15 -3.60
CA ALA A 269 23.40 14.27 -4.37
C ALA A 269 23.79 15.63 -3.75
N LYS A 270 23.75 15.77 -2.42
CA LYS A 270 24.23 16.97 -1.70
C LYS A 270 25.70 17.27 -1.96
N GLN A 271 26.55 16.24 -2.02
CA GLN A 271 27.97 16.42 -2.35
C GLN A 271 28.18 16.96 -3.77
N LYS A 272 27.25 16.67 -4.70
CA LYS A 272 27.36 17.06 -6.11
C LYS A 272 26.77 18.44 -6.40
N ALA A 273 25.67 18.79 -5.73
CA ALA A 273 24.93 20.04 -5.92
C ALA A 273 24.60 20.70 -4.57
N PRO A 274 25.62 21.16 -3.81
CA PRO A 274 25.45 21.59 -2.43
C PRO A 274 24.51 22.79 -2.22
N ASN A 275 24.30 23.62 -3.24
CA ASN A 275 23.45 24.80 -3.16
C ASN A 275 21.98 24.54 -3.55
N SER A 276 21.65 23.35 -4.05
CA SER A 276 20.28 22.98 -4.41
C SER A 276 19.43 22.62 -3.18
N THR A 277 18.10 22.68 -3.34
CA THR A 277 17.17 22.23 -2.30
C THR A 277 16.88 20.74 -2.47
N PHE A 278 16.85 19.97 -1.37
CA PHE A 278 16.75 18.51 -1.43
C PHE A 278 15.49 17.98 -0.77
N VAL A 279 14.87 16.99 -1.41
CA VAL A 279 13.78 16.19 -0.85
C VAL A 279 14.09 14.71 -1.01
N ALA A 280 14.06 13.98 0.10
CA ALA A 280 14.10 12.52 0.08
C ALA A 280 12.69 11.95 0.01
N VAL A 281 12.52 10.90 -0.79
CA VAL A 281 11.31 10.09 -0.84
C VAL A 281 11.64 8.62 -0.58
N GLU A 282 10.75 7.93 0.13
CA GLU A 282 10.90 6.49 0.40
C GLU A 282 10.63 5.64 -0.85
N ASN A 283 9.60 6.01 -1.61
CA ASN A 283 9.13 5.26 -2.77
C ASN A 283 8.88 6.19 -3.98
N PHE A 284 9.36 5.81 -5.16
CA PHE A 284 9.19 6.58 -6.38
C PHE A 284 7.79 6.54 -7.01
N LEU A 285 7.00 5.51 -6.69
CA LEU A 285 5.68 5.30 -7.30
C LEU A 285 4.55 5.89 -6.45
N ASN A 286 4.71 5.90 -5.13
CA ASN A 286 3.68 6.31 -4.22
C ASN A 286 4.32 6.93 -2.97
N SER A 287 4.52 8.25 -3.00
CA SER A 287 5.04 8.99 -1.87
C SER A 287 4.14 10.20 -1.59
N PRO A 288 3.65 10.36 -0.34
CA PRO A 288 2.86 11.53 0.05
C PRO A 288 3.68 12.82 -0.06
N ARG A 289 5.01 12.72 -0.08
CA ARG A 289 5.95 13.82 -0.31
C ARG A 289 5.71 14.58 -1.60
N TYR A 290 5.14 13.93 -2.62
CA TYR A 290 4.82 14.63 -3.86
C TYR A 290 3.74 15.68 -3.67
N ASP A 291 2.75 15.38 -2.84
CA ASP A 291 1.70 16.33 -2.50
C ASP A 291 2.22 17.42 -1.56
N GLU A 292 3.13 17.09 -0.63
CA GLU A 292 3.83 18.09 0.19
C GLU A 292 4.63 19.09 -0.67
N ILE A 293 5.37 18.58 -1.68
CA ILE A 293 6.13 19.43 -2.62
C ILE A 293 5.19 20.38 -3.36
N ILE A 294 4.06 19.90 -3.87
CA ILE A 294 3.11 20.75 -4.62
C ILE A 294 2.45 21.78 -3.69
N ALA A 295 2.06 21.38 -2.48
CA ALA A 295 1.44 22.30 -1.51
C ALA A 295 2.39 23.45 -1.16
N GLN A 296 3.67 23.16 -0.91
CA GLN A 296 4.66 24.19 -0.64
C GLN A 296 4.96 25.06 -1.87
N LEU A 297 5.06 24.50 -3.07
CA LEU A 297 5.26 25.27 -4.30
C LEU A 297 4.07 26.18 -4.65
N THR A 298 2.86 25.84 -4.17
CA THR A 298 1.63 26.62 -4.40
C THR A 298 1.28 27.55 -3.23
N ASN A 299 2.09 27.57 -2.15
CA ASN A 299 1.77 28.23 -0.88
C ASN A 299 0.37 27.85 -0.34
N GLN A 300 -0.07 26.63 -0.62
CA GLN A 300 -1.29 26.08 -0.07
C GLN A 300 -0.98 25.38 1.27
N PRO A 301 -1.89 25.42 2.24
CA PRO A 301 -1.77 24.56 3.42
C PRO A 301 -1.58 23.12 2.94
N PHE A 302 -0.52 22.46 3.38
CA PHE A 302 -0.44 21.02 3.24
C PHE A 302 -1.52 20.41 4.14
N GLU A 303 -2.70 20.18 3.57
CA GLU A 303 -3.61 19.19 4.12
C GLU A 303 -2.95 17.84 3.83
N GLU A 304 -2.40 17.25 4.89
CA GLU A 304 -2.00 15.85 4.87
C GLU A 304 -3.21 15.08 4.34
N SER A 305 -3.16 14.66 3.07
CA SER A 305 -4.12 13.69 2.58
C SER A 305 -3.97 12.52 3.53
N PRO A 306 -4.99 12.19 4.34
CA PRO A 306 -4.88 11.07 5.23
C PRO A 306 -4.43 9.91 4.38
N GLU A 307 -3.35 9.25 4.81
CA GLU A 307 -3.06 7.90 4.36
C GLU A 307 -4.40 7.20 4.30
N VAL A 308 -4.76 6.67 3.13
CA VAL A 308 -6.02 5.96 2.92
C VAL A 308 -6.02 4.76 3.87
N ALA A 309 -6.40 4.99 5.12
CA ALA A 309 -7.23 4.10 5.87
C ALA A 309 -8.38 3.82 4.93
N LEU A 310 -8.63 2.54 4.66
CA LEU A 310 -9.70 2.05 3.80
C LEU A 310 -11.08 2.29 4.44
N GLU A 311 -11.33 3.52 4.85
CA GLU A 311 -12.63 4.17 4.87
C GLU A 311 -12.53 5.33 3.88
N GLU A 312 -12.46 5.03 2.57
CA GLU A 312 -12.86 6.02 1.59
C GLU A 312 -14.33 6.34 1.91
N THR A 313 -14.64 7.46 2.54
CA THR A 313 -15.92 8.14 2.27
C THR A 313 -15.83 8.69 0.85
N VAL A 314 -15.92 7.80 -0.15
CA VAL A 314 -16.40 8.14 -1.48
C VAL A 314 -17.74 8.84 -1.26
N GLN A 315 -17.72 10.17 -1.37
CA GLN A 315 -18.92 10.95 -1.59
C GLN A 315 -19.42 10.53 -2.97
N VAL A 316 -20.27 9.49 -3.02
CA VAL A 316 -21.13 9.26 -4.16
C VAL A 316 -22.02 10.50 -4.21
N PRO A 317 -22.01 11.30 -5.30
CA PRO A 317 -22.95 12.41 -5.43
C PRO A 317 -24.35 11.90 -5.09
N LEU A 318 -25.13 12.66 -4.31
CA LEU A 318 -26.54 12.33 -4.04
C LEU A 318 -27.27 12.30 -5.39
N ALA A 319 -27.34 11.12 -5.99
CA ALA A 319 -28.03 10.87 -7.23
C ALA A 319 -29.40 10.27 -6.85
N ASP A 320 -30.47 10.78 -7.45
CA ASP A 320 -31.81 10.25 -7.20
C ASP A 320 -31.96 8.89 -7.92
N PHE A 321 -31.92 7.79 -7.18
CA PHE A 321 -31.99 6.44 -7.75
C PHE A 321 -33.43 5.93 -7.94
N SER A 322 -34.45 6.75 -7.65
CA SER A 322 -35.86 6.31 -7.59
C SER A 322 -36.41 5.80 -8.93
N ASN A 323 -35.81 6.20 -10.06
CA ASN A 323 -36.28 5.87 -11.42
C ASN A 323 -35.31 4.98 -12.22
N VAL A 324 -34.27 4.42 -11.60
CA VAL A 324 -33.26 3.62 -12.31
C VAL A 324 -33.81 2.23 -12.64
N LYS A 325 -34.03 1.95 -13.93
CA LYS A 325 -34.49 0.64 -14.44
C LYS A 325 -33.38 -0.21 -15.04
N GLU A 326 -32.28 0.41 -15.47
CA GLU A 326 -31.12 -0.29 -16.03
C GLU A 326 -29.82 0.43 -15.69
N ILE A 327 -28.71 -0.31 -15.67
CA ILE A 327 -27.38 0.25 -15.42
C ILE A 327 -26.45 -0.11 -16.57
N ALA A 328 -25.77 0.89 -17.13
CA ALA A 328 -24.84 0.75 -18.23
C ALA A 328 -23.39 1.03 -17.78
N PHE A 329 -22.52 0.03 -17.91
CA PHE A 329 -21.08 0.19 -17.75
C PHE A 329 -20.45 0.64 -19.07
N VAL A 330 -20.00 1.88 -19.12
CA VAL A 330 -19.47 2.52 -20.33
C VAL A 330 -17.95 2.49 -20.34
N TYR A 331 -17.38 2.14 -21.50
CA TYR A 331 -15.94 2.06 -21.70
C TYR A 331 -15.52 2.65 -23.06
N ASP A 332 -14.25 3.01 -23.15
CA ASP A 332 -13.55 3.45 -24.35
C ASP A 332 -12.67 2.30 -24.91
N THR A 333 -11.36 2.38 -24.75
CA THR A 333 -10.40 1.32 -25.04
C THR A 333 -10.32 0.27 -23.93
N ARG A 334 -10.69 0.62 -22.68
CA ARG A 334 -10.49 -0.23 -21.49
C ARG A 334 -11.68 -1.16 -21.20
N GLN A 335 -11.98 -2.08 -22.12
CA GLN A 335 -13.13 -3.01 -21.98
C GLN A 335 -13.02 -3.96 -20.77
N GLY A 336 -11.81 -4.30 -20.34
CA GLY A 336 -11.56 -5.27 -19.26
C GLY A 336 -12.08 -4.81 -17.89
N SER A 337 -11.83 -3.54 -17.52
CA SER A 337 -12.28 -2.98 -16.25
C SER A 337 -13.80 -2.88 -16.18
N ALA A 338 -14.46 -2.46 -17.25
CA ALA A 338 -15.92 -2.43 -17.33
C ALA A 338 -16.55 -3.83 -17.25
N THR A 339 -15.89 -4.85 -17.83
CA THR A 339 -16.37 -6.24 -17.76
C THR A 339 -16.29 -6.79 -16.33
N MET A 340 -15.19 -6.52 -15.63
CA MET A 340 -15.01 -6.93 -14.23
C MET A 340 -15.99 -6.18 -13.32
N ALA A 341 -16.13 -4.88 -13.50
CA ALA A 341 -17.05 -4.04 -12.75
C ALA A 341 -18.51 -4.52 -12.88
N GLN A 342 -18.97 -4.78 -14.11
CA GLN A 342 -20.31 -5.30 -14.36
C GLN A 342 -20.54 -6.64 -13.63
N LYS A 343 -19.56 -7.55 -13.64
CA LYS A 343 -19.67 -8.85 -12.94
C LYS A 343 -19.71 -8.68 -11.42
N THR A 344 -18.84 -7.85 -10.87
CA THR A 344 -18.82 -7.54 -9.44
C THR A 344 -20.13 -6.90 -9.00
N PHE A 345 -20.62 -5.92 -9.77
CA PHE A 345 -21.89 -5.25 -9.48
C PHE A 345 -23.08 -6.21 -9.59
N ALA A 346 -23.08 -7.11 -10.59
CA ALA A 346 -24.09 -8.16 -10.72
C ALA A 346 -24.13 -9.07 -9.48
N GLN A 347 -22.96 -9.45 -8.99
CA GLN A 347 -22.83 -10.27 -7.78
C GLN A 347 -23.38 -9.54 -6.55
N LEU A 348 -23.04 -8.27 -6.38
CA LEU A 348 -23.52 -7.46 -5.26
C LEU A 348 -25.03 -7.21 -5.30
N LEU A 349 -25.62 -7.00 -6.49
CA LEU A 349 -27.08 -6.89 -6.65
C LEU A 349 -27.78 -8.17 -6.18
N ARG A 350 -27.28 -9.34 -6.62
CA ARG A 350 -27.82 -10.65 -6.21
C ARG A 350 -27.70 -10.86 -4.69
N GLN A 351 -26.58 -10.49 -4.09
CA GLN A 351 -26.37 -10.58 -2.65
C GLN A 351 -27.31 -9.68 -1.85
N ASN A 352 -27.78 -8.57 -2.45
CA ASN A 352 -28.71 -7.64 -1.82
C ASN A 352 -30.18 -7.86 -2.22
N GLY A 353 -30.48 -8.92 -2.99
CA GLY A 353 -31.85 -9.25 -3.42
C GLY A 353 -32.43 -8.34 -4.50
N LEU A 354 -31.59 -7.56 -5.19
CA LEU A 354 -32.03 -6.63 -6.24
C LEU A 354 -31.89 -7.26 -7.63
N ASN A 355 -32.87 -7.01 -8.51
CA ASN A 355 -32.89 -7.51 -9.88
C ASN A 355 -32.91 -6.35 -10.88
N LEU A 356 -31.74 -5.72 -11.08
CA LEU A 356 -31.56 -4.67 -12.07
C LEU A 356 -30.76 -5.18 -13.27
N PRO A 357 -31.23 -4.96 -14.52
CA PRO A 357 -30.50 -5.34 -15.72
C PRO A 357 -29.22 -4.50 -15.88
N LEU A 358 -28.12 -5.19 -16.15
CA LEU A 358 -26.81 -4.59 -16.36
C LEU A 358 -26.35 -4.78 -17.81
N LYS A 359 -25.98 -3.71 -18.48
CA LYS A 359 -25.37 -3.74 -19.82
C LYS A 359 -23.97 -3.15 -19.81
N LYS A 360 -23.15 -3.57 -20.77
CA LYS A 360 -21.81 -3.03 -21.01
C LYS A 360 -21.78 -2.51 -22.43
N VAL A 361 -21.44 -1.24 -22.61
CA VAL A 361 -21.58 -0.55 -23.90
C VAL A 361 -20.34 0.30 -24.16
N HIS A 362 -19.86 0.31 -25.39
CA HIS A 362 -18.80 1.24 -25.79
C HIS A 362 -19.36 2.66 -25.86
N LEU A 363 -18.55 3.68 -25.53
CA LEU A 363 -19.00 5.08 -25.50
C LEU A 363 -19.65 5.55 -26.82
N ALA A 364 -19.20 5.02 -27.95
CA ALA A 364 -19.77 5.33 -29.26
C ALA A 364 -21.20 4.80 -29.46
N ASP A 365 -21.53 3.68 -28.80
CA ASP A 365 -22.78 2.94 -28.99
C ASP A 365 -23.80 3.19 -27.87
N LEU A 366 -23.50 4.12 -26.96
CA LEU A 366 -24.36 4.45 -25.84
C LEU A 366 -25.66 5.08 -26.33
N LYS A 367 -26.77 4.37 -26.09
CA LYS A 367 -28.13 4.89 -26.26
C LYS A 367 -28.61 5.48 -24.94
N THR A 368 -29.10 6.71 -24.99
CA THR A 368 -29.53 7.46 -23.81
C THR A 368 -30.95 7.07 -23.43
N SER A 369 -31.18 6.92 -22.13
CA SER A 369 -32.51 6.78 -21.55
C SER A 369 -32.49 7.45 -20.17
N PRO A 370 -33.51 8.23 -19.79
CA PRO A 370 -33.58 8.88 -18.49
C PRO A 370 -33.62 7.88 -17.32
N ASP A 371 -34.04 6.64 -17.58
CA ASP A 371 -34.14 5.56 -16.58
C ASP A 371 -32.85 4.71 -16.52
N CYS A 372 -31.78 5.11 -17.23
CA CYS A 372 -30.51 4.38 -17.32
C CYS A 372 -29.39 5.09 -16.55
N LEU A 373 -28.90 4.46 -15.50
CA LEU A 373 -27.72 4.90 -14.76
C LEU A 373 -26.44 4.51 -15.50
N VAL A 374 -25.59 5.48 -15.82
CA VAL A 374 -24.30 5.23 -16.48
C VAL A 374 -23.18 5.20 -15.46
N ILE A 375 -22.37 4.14 -15.49
CA ILE A 375 -21.17 3.97 -14.67
C ILE A 375 -19.94 3.95 -15.58
N SER A 376 -18.95 4.80 -15.32
CA SER A 376 -17.70 4.85 -16.09
C SER A 376 -16.48 5.14 -15.22
N ASN A 377 -15.29 5.06 -15.83
CA ASN A 377 -14.09 5.62 -15.22
C ASN A 377 -14.18 7.16 -15.19
N ALA A 378 -13.54 7.80 -14.21
CA ALA A 378 -13.46 9.25 -14.05
C ALA A 378 -12.92 9.95 -15.31
N ASP A 379 -11.93 9.35 -15.97
CA ASP A 379 -11.34 9.87 -17.22
C ASP A 379 -12.37 10.06 -18.36
N LEU A 380 -13.51 9.37 -18.31
CA LEU A 380 -14.59 9.45 -19.32
C LEU A 380 -15.70 10.43 -18.91
N SER A 381 -15.61 11.04 -17.73
CA SER A 381 -16.70 11.85 -17.17
C SER A 381 -16.96 13.12 -17.97
N GLU A 382 -15.92 13.83 -18.41
CA GLU A 382 -16.08 15.06 -19.18
C GLU A 382 -16.73 14.78 -20.54
N GLN A 383 -16.25 13.76 -21.24
CA GLN A 383 -16.80 13.34 -22.53
C GLN A 383 -18.26 12.88 -22.43
N LEU A 384 -18.62 12.18 -21.35
CA LEU A 384 -20.00 11.76 -21.10
C LEU A 384 -20.91 12.94 -20.78
N LYS A 385 -20.45 13.91 -19.97
CA LYS A 385 -21.22 15.12 -19.65
C LYS A 385 -21.42 16.04 -20.85
N GLU A 386 -20.41 16.15 -21.71
CA GLU A 386 -20.48 16.96 -22.93
C GLU A 386 -21.43 16.34 -23.97
N LYS A 387 -21.33 15.03 -24.18
CA LYS A 387 -22.12 14.32 -25.20
C LYS A 387 -23.54 13.98 -24.72
N TYR A 388 -23.73 13.82 -23.42
CA TYR A 388 -24.97 13.36 -22.81
C TYR A 388 -25.26 14.08 -21.48
N PRO A 389 -25.60 15.38 -21.51
CA PRO A 389 -25.74 16.22 -20.32
C PRO A 389 -26.88 15.79 -19.38
N ASP A 390 -27.91 15.15 -19.92
CA ASP A 390 -29.14 14.80 -19.18
C ASP A 390 -29.12 13.38 -18.59
N ILE A 391 -28.01 12.64 -18.71
CA ILE A 391 -27.91 11.27 -18.17
C ILE A 391 -27.39 11.29 -16.74
N GLN A 392 -28.04 10.49 -15.89
CA GLN A 392 -27.52 10.19 -14.56
C GLN A 392 -26.22 9.38 -14.68
N HIS A 393 -25.11 10.02 -14.32
CA HIS A 393 -23.76 9.49 -14.50
C HIS A 393 -22.99 9.41 -13.18
N LEU A 394 -22.39 8.25 -12.91
CA LEU A 394 -21.45 8.03 -11.82
C LEU A 394 -20.07 7.69 -12.37
N ALA A 395 -19.09 8.51 -11.99
CA ALA A 395 -17.71 8.34 -12.39
C ALA A 395 -16.88 7.82 -11.20
N PHE A 396 -16.05 6.81 -11.44
CA PHE A 396 -15.16 6.24 -10.41
C PHE A 396 -13.71 6.29 -10.88
N ASN A 397 -12.79 6.64 -9.98
CA ASN A 397 -11.35 6.60 -10.26
C ASN A 397 -10.86 5.17 -10.56
N SER A 398 -11.52 4.18 -9.98
CA SER A 398 -11.29 2.76 -10.27
C SER A 398 -12.59 1.98 -10.23
N LEU A 399 -12.91 1.32 -11.36
CA LEU A 399 -14.05 0.43 -11.49
C LEU A 399 -13.84 -0.95 -10.82
N LEU A 400 -12.68 -1.16 -10.17
CA LEU A 400 -12.35 -2.39 -9.44
C LEU A 400 -12.60 -2.25 -7.93
N ASN A 401 -12.92 -1.05 -7.45
CA ASN A 401 -13.23 -0.82 -6.05
C ASN A 401 -14.66 -1.29 -5.72
N THR A 402 -14.76 -2.31 -4.87
CA THR A 402 -16.04 -2.95 -4.52
C THR A 402 -16.82 -2.15 -3.47
N GLN A 403 -16.15 -1.36 -2.63
CA GLN A 403 -16.80 -0.57 -1.57
C GLN A 403 -17.72 0.53 -2.16
N SER A 404 -17.26 1.17 -3.23
CA SER A 404 -18.04 2.21 -3.94
C SER A 404 -19.33 1.64 -4.53
N PHE A 405 -19.28 0.42 -5.07
CA PHE A 405 -20.46 -0.27 -5.60
C PHE A 405 -21.42 -0.73 -4.50
N GLN A 406 -20.92 -1.16 -3.34
CA GLN A 406 -21.77 -1.50 -2.20
C GLN A 406 -22.59 -0.30 -1.72
N ARG A 407 -21.99 0.91 -1.72
CA ARG A 407 -22.74 2.14 -1.38
C ARG A 407 -23.82 2.48 -2.39
N VAL A 408 -23.49 2.47 -3.68
CA VAL A 408 -24.49 2.69 -4.74
C VAL A 408 -25.66 1.71 -4.61
N ILE A 409 -25.35 0.44 -4.37
CA ILE A 409 -26.37 -0.61 -4.19
C ILE A 409 -27.20 -0.38 -2.92
N SER A 410 -26.58 0.07 -1.82
CA SER A 410 -27.31 0.42 -0.59
C SER A 410 -28.26 1.61 -0.81
N GLN A 411 -27.88 2.59 -1.62
CA GLN A 411 -28.71 3.75 -1.97
C GLN A 411 -29.85 3.35 -2.89
N ILE A 412 -29.58 2.53 -3.91
CA ILE A 412 -30.61 1.94 -4.77
C ILE A 412 -31.61 1.15 -3.91
N LYS A 413 -31.14 0.33 -2.97
CA LYS A 413 -32.01 -0.43 -2.05
C LYS A 413 -32.85 0.46 -1.12
N ALA A 414 -32.37 1.65 -0.79
CA ALA A 414 -33.11 2.56 0.09
C ALA A 414 -34.29 3.23 -0.60
N VAL A 415 -34.30 3.26 -1.95
CA VAL A 415 -35.36 3.89 -2.77
C VAL A 415 -36.15 2.91 -3.64
N ALA A 416 -35.67 1.66 -3.79
CA ALA A 416 -36.37 0.55 -4.45
C ALA A 416 -37.28 -0.19 -3.46
#